data_AF-A0A3N5TMD1-F1
#
_entry.id   AF-A0A3N5TMD1-F1
#
_cell.length_a   1.000
_cell.length_b   1.000
_cell.length_c   1.000
_cell.angle_alpha   90.00
_cell.angle_beta   90.00
_cell.angle_gamma   90.00
#
_symmetry.space_group_name_H-M   'P 1'
#
loop_
_entity.id
_entity.type
_entity.pdbx_description
1 polymer ?
#
loop_
_entity_poly.entity_id
_entity_poly.type
_entity_poly.pdbx_seq_one_letter_code
_entity_poly.pdbx_strand_id
1 'polypeptide(L)'
;MKKIAPLSILLSLCLLTIAFARDLKVEGKKLLSEKPPFAVALPSEFQLIHSSSAENREENSLTRAYLFIREKNKQVEEMLIVQIADKTNPQAGPMMIPSLKPLAEKKLFSKGKIDRKGLEIDYLIQVMAWNPEAPSLRPLAAKGLTVPSHWALQGQCLFSYYAEHAVFIRYSKDANSFGFKVSQEGKSWEKDSISGNEKTICEIFQKTFMTMIDSLRVQ
;
A
#
# COMPACT_ATOMS: atom_id res chain seq x y z
N MET A 1 -6.82 54.32 34.88
CA MET A 1 -7.65 53.19 34.39
C MET A 1 -6.78 52.31 33.49
N LYS A 2 -6.48 51.08 33.92
CA LYS A 2 -5.57 50.17 33.20
C LYS A 2 -6.29 49.58 31.99
N LYS A 3 -5.76 49.83 30.79
CA LYS A 3 -6.17 49.19 29.53
C LYS A 3 -5.48 47.82 29.46
N ILE A 4 -6.25 46.74 29.50
CA ILE A 4 -5.75 45.39 29.20
C ILE A 4 -6.74 44.74 28.22
N ALA A 5 -6.15 44.04 27.25
CA ALA A 5 -6.74 43.21 26.19
C ALA A 5 -7.19 43.99 24.93
N PRO A 6 -6.76 43.54 23.73
CA PRO A 6 -6.96 42.15 23.31
C PRO A 6 -5.74 41.54 22.60
N LEU A 7 -4.76 41.02 23.36
CA LEU A 7 -3.75 40.12 22.79
C LEU A 7 -4.24 38.65 22.77
N SER A 8 -5.33 38.36 23.49
CA SER A 8 -5.85 37.00 23.69
C SER A 8 -6.73 36.50 22.54
N ILE A 9 -7.29 37.37 21.72
CA ILE A 9 -8.21 36.99 20.63
C ILE A 9 -7.44 36.66 19.34
N LEU A 10 -6.23 37.21 19.17
CA LEU A 10 -5.40 36.95 18.00
C LEU A 10 -4.66 35.60 18.07
N LEU A 11 -4.45 35.05 19.27
CA LEU A 11 -3.77 33.76 19.45
C LEU A 11 -4.70 32.55 19.21
N SER A 12 -6.01 32.74 19.32
CA SER A 12 -7.02 31.69 19.08
C SER A 12 -7.35 31.48 17.59
N LEU A 13 -6.94 32.38 16.69
CA LEU A 13 -7.19 32.26 15.25
C LEU A 13 -6.07 31.53 14.48
N CYS A 14 -4.90 31.31 15.11
CA CYS A 14 -3.77 30.60 14.50
C CYS A 14 -3.79 29.08 14.72
N LEU A 15 -4.84 28.55 15.36
CA LEU A 15 -5.09 27.11 15.49
C LEU A 15 -6.13 26.59 14.47
N LEU A 16 -6.31 27.30 13.35
CA LEU A 16 -6.74 26.65 12.11
C LEU A 16 -5.61 25.71 11.68
N THR A 17 -5.58 24.58 12.39
CA THR A 17 -4.91 23.36 12.04
C THR A 17 -4.99 23.22 10.54
N ILE A 18 -3.82 23.13 9.92
CA ILE A 18 -3.67 22.51 8.62
C ILE A 18 -4.09 21.05 8.82
N ALA A 19 -5.40 20.82 8.91
CA ALA A 19 -6.01 19.54 8.68
C ALA A 19 -5.86 19.35 7.17
N PHE A 20 -4.67 18.89 6.76
CA PHE A 20 -4.61 18.05 5.58
C PHE A 20 -5.62 16.95 5.87
N ALA A 21 -6.82 17.06 5.30
CA ALA A 21 -7.76 15.95 5.25
C ALA A 21 -6.92 14.80 4.70
N ARG A 22 -6.62 13.83 5.57
CA ARG A 22 -5.97 12.62 5.13
C ARG A 22 -7.08 11.89 4.41
N ASP A 23 -7.14 12.11 3.10
CA ASP A 23 -8.08 11.43 2.19
C ASP A 23 -7.91 9.90 2.25
N LEU A 24 -6.92 9.39 2.99
CA LEU A 24 -6.70 7.99 3.28
C LEU A 24 -6.35 7.79 4.77
N LYS A 25 -7.07 6.90 5.46
CA LYS A 25 -6.82 6.54 6.87
C LYS A 25 -7.01 5.06 7.13
N VAL A 26 -6.37 4.56 8.20
CA VAL A 26 -6.58 3.20 8.71
C VAL A 26 -7.33 3.30 10.03
N GLU A 27 -8.50 2.65 10.12
CA GLU A 27 -9.32 2.52 11.32
C GLU A 27 -9.44 1.05 11.71
N GLY A 28 -8.67 0.62 12.71
CA GLY A 28 -8.48 -0.79 13.04
C GLY A 28 -7.98 -1.57 11.81
N LYS A 29 -8.74 -2.57 11.38
CA LYS A 29 -8.43 -3.41 10.20
C LYS A 29 -9.12 -2.93 8.93
N LYS A 30 -9.34 -1.64 8.76
CA LYS A 30 -9.95 -1.07 7.55
C LYS A 30 -9.13 0.09 7.03
N LEU A 31 -8.81 0.08 5.74
CA LEU A 31 -8.32 1.24 5.02
C LEU A 31 -9.52 1.95 4.39
N LEU A 32 -9.65 3.24 4.66
CA LEU A 32 -10.73 4.10 4.19
C LEU A 32 -10.13 5.24 3.38
N SER A 33 -10.62 5.43 2.17
CA SER A 33 -10.30 6.55 1.30
C SER A 33 -11.54 7.39 1.07
N GLU A 34 -11.40 8.71 1.15
CA GLU A 34 -12.45 9.68 0.81
C GLU A 34 -12.34 10.12 -0.65
N LYS A 35 -11.12 10.11 -1.22
CA LYS A 35 -10.88 10.54 -2.60
C LYS A 35 -9.79 9.70 -3.30
N PRO A 36 -10.16 8.77 -4.20
CA PRO A 36 -11.53 8.35 -4.52
C PRO A 36 -12.17 7.60 -3.34
N PRO A 37 -13.51 7.56 -3.21
CA PRO A 37 -14.16 6.91 -2.09
C PRO A 37 -14.09 5.39 -2.21
N PHE A 38 -13.30 4.76 -1.35
CA PHE A 38 -13.23 3.30 -1.25
C PHE A 38 -12.91 2.83 0.16
N ALA A 39 -13.25 1.58 0.44
CA ALA A 39 -12.87 0.89 1.66
C ALA A 39 -12.32 -0.50 1.34
N VAL A 40 -11.30 -0.94 2.08
CA VAL A 40 -10.78 -2.30 2.00
C VAL A 40 -10.45 -2.83 3.40
N ALA A 41 -10.81 -4.09 3.66
CA ALA A 41 -10.42 -4.77 4.89
C ALA A 41 -8.95 -5.17 4.82
N LEU A 42 -8.25 -4.96 5.92
CA LEU A 42 -6.83 -5.26 6.09
C LEU A 42 -6.66 -6.52 6.96
N PRO A 43 -5.59 -7.30 6.76
CA PRO A 43 -5.33 -8.50 7.56
C PRO A 43 -4.95 -8.16 9.01
N SER A 44 -4.36 -6.98 9.20
CA SER A 44 -3.86 -6.50 10.47
C SER A 44 -4.07 -4.99 10.61
N GLU A 45 -3.78 -4.47 11.80
CA GLU A 45 -3.78 -3.03 12.04
C GLU A 45 -2.44 -2.46 11.61
N PHE A 46 -2.49 -1.37 10.84
CA PHE A 46 -1.33 -0.74 10.24
C PHE A 46 -1.14 0.67 10.76
N GLN A 47 0.11 1.06 11.00
CA GLN A 47 0.50 2.42 11.34
C GLN A 47 1.05 3.15 10.11
N LEU A 48 0.62 4.39 9.89
CA LEU A 48 1.18 5.25 8.84
C LEU A 48 2.58 5.72 9.24
N ILE A 49 3.57 5.40 8.42
CA ILE A 49 4.97 5.79 8.64
C ILE A 49 5.33 7.03 7.85
N HIS A 50 4.89 7.09 6.59
CA HIS A 50 5.26 8.15 5.68
C HIS A 50 4.16 8.40 4.65
N SER A 51 4.07 9.65 4.20
CA SER A 51 3.22 10.06 3.08
C SER A 51 3.97 11.07 2.21
N SER A 52 3.79 10.98 0.91
CA SER A 52 4.35 11.91 -0.07
C SER A 52 3.36 12.20 -1.19
N SER A 53 3.62 13.28 -1.94
CA SER A 53 2.83 13.68 -3.10
C SER A 53 3.76 14.16 -4.20
N ALA A 54 3.50 13.75 -5.45
CA ALA A 54 4.29 14.12 -6.61
C ALA A 54 3.40 14.37 -7.84
N GLU A 55 3.60 15.50 -8.51
CA GLU A 55 2.96 15.79 -9.79
C GLU A 55 3.64 15.02 -10.93
N ASN A 56 2.83 14.49 -11.85
CA ASN A 56 3.27 14.01 -13.15
C ASN A 56 2.59 14.85 -14.24
N ARG A 57 3.32 15.85 -14.75
CA ARG A 57 2.79 16.81 -15.73
C ARG A 57 2.50 16.17 -17.07
N GLU A 58 3.29 15.18 -17.48
CA GLU A 58 3.10 14.48 -18.75
C GLU A 58 1.80 13.67 -18.76
N GLU A 59 1.44 13.10 -17.61
CA GLU A 59 0.22 12.32 -17.43
C GLU A 59 -0.98 13.14 -16.93
N ASN A 60 -0.83 14.47 -16.76
CA ASN A 60 -1.84 15.34 -16.13
C ASN A 60 -2.35 14.75 -14.81
N SER A 61 -1.44 14.35 -13.92
CA SER A 61 -1.81 13.68 -12.67
C SER A 61 -1.03 14.14 -11.44
N LEU A 62 -1.62 13.95 -10.26
CA LEU A 62 -0.99 14.11 -8.95
C LEU A 62 -1.05 12.76 -8.23
N THR A 63 0.11 12.17 -7.93
CA THR A 63 0.18 10.90 -7.22
C THR A 63 0.51 11.11 -5.75
N ARG A 64 -0.37 10.63 -4.87
CA ARG A 64 -0.20 10.59 -3.42
C ARG A 64 0.17 9.18 -3.01
N ALA A 65 1.26 9.03 -2.26
CA ALA A 65 1.75 7.74 -1.79
C ALA A 65 1.74 7.68 -0.27
N TYR A 66 1.30 6.56 0.28
CA TYR A 66 1.19 6.30 1.72
C TYR A 66 1.88 4.98 2.04
N LEU A 67 2.76 5.01 3.03
CA LEU A 67 3.48 3.84 3.53
C LEU A 67 3.01 3.53 4.94
N PHE A 68 2.37 2.37 5.08
CA PHE A 68 1.98 1.82 6.37
C PHE A 68 2.72 0.53 6.67
N ILE A 69 2.88 0.22 7.96
CA ILE A 69 3.50 -1.04 8.40
C ILE A 69 2.78 -1.63 9.60
N ARG A 70 3.03 -2.92 9.85
CA ARG A 70 2.95 -3.54 11.16
C ARG A 70 4.36 -3.99 11.54
N GLU A 71 4.79 -3.64 12.75
CA GLU A 71 6.11 -4.00 13.24
C GLU A 71 6.03 -4.90 14.48
N LYS A 72 7.14 -5.60 14.73
CA LYS A 72 7.40 -6.32 15.97
C LYS A 72 8.87 -6.17 16.30
N ASN A 73 9.20 -5.75 17.53
CA ASN A 73 10.58 -5.58 17.98
C ASN A 73 11.43 -4.70 17.02
N LYS A 74 10.87 -3.58 16.54
CA LYS A 74 11.48 -2.68 15.54
C LYS A 74 11.76 -3.30 14.16
N GLN A 75 11.29 -4.52 13.90
CA GLN A 75 11.34 -5.16 12.59
C GLN A 75 9.98 -5.08 11.91
N VAL A 76 9.97 -4.75 10.62
CA VAL A 76 8.74 -4.76 9.79
C VAL A 76 8.28 -6.20 9.58
N GLU A 77 7.04 -6.52 9.95
CA GLU A 77 6.41 -7.83 9.66
C GLU A 77 5.48 -7.74 8.45
N GLU A 78 4.72 -6.66 8.35
CA GLU A 78 3.80 -6.39 7.24
C GLU A 78 3.99 -4.97 6.74
N MET A 79 3.81 -4.77 5.44
CA MET A 79 3.93 -3.49 4.78
C MET A 79 2.74 -3.29 3.84
N LEU A 80 2.20 -2.09 3.83
CA LEU A 80 1.13 -1.67 2.94
C LEU A 80 1.52 -0.35 2.30
N ILE A 81 1.64 -0.34 0.98
CA ILE A 81 1.83 0.88 0.19
C ILE A 81 0.55 1.14 -0.57
N VAL A 82 0.02 2.34 -0.46
CA VAL A 82 -1.15 2.80 -1.22
C VAL A 82 -0.72 4.00 -2.03
N GLN A 83 -0.98 3.96 -3.33
CA GLN A 83 -0.78 5.08 -4.23
C GLN A 83 -2.12 5.43 -4.88
N ILE A 84 -2.45 6.71 -4.85
CA ILE A 84 -3.64 7.26 -5.50
C ILE A 84 -3.15 8.33 -6.45
N ALA A 85 -3.34 8.12 -7.74
CA ALA A 85 -3.11 9.13 -8.76
C ALA A 85 -4.45 9.76 -9.13
N ASP A 86 -4.52 11.09 -9.06
CA ASP A 86 -5.69 11.88 -9.42
C ASP A 86 -5.40 12.66 -10.70
N LYS A 87 -6.35 12.70 -11.62
CA LYS A 87 -6.29 13.58 -12.78
C LYS A 87 -6.32 15.05 -12.34
N THR A 88 -5.41 15.85 -12.87
CA THR A 88 -5.25 17.28 -12.52
C THR A 88 -5.85 18.22 -13.56
N ASN A 89 -6.00 17.76 -14.81
CA ASN A 89 -6.62 18.51 -15.89
C ASN A 89 -7.94 17.85 -16.31
N PRO A 90 -9.12 18.41 -15.98
CA PRO A 90 -10.42 17.83 -16.34
C PRO A 90 -10.62 17.60 -17.84
N GLN A 91 -9.95 18.38 -18.69
CA GLN A 91 -10.03 18.29 -20.16
C GLN A 91 -9.12 17.19 -20.75
N ALA A 92 -8.21 16.64 -19.95
CA ALA A 92 -7.40 15.50 -20.39
C ALA A 92 -8.29 14.26 -20.58
N GLY A 93 -7.83 13.33 -21.42
CA GLY A 93 -8.50 12.03 -21.58
C GLY A 93 -8.53 11.21 -20.28
N PRO A 94 -9.20 10.05 -20.29
CA PRO A 94 -9.18 9.08 -19.20
C PRO A 94 -7.76 8.78 -18.70
N MET A 95 -7.59 8.60 -17.39
CA MET A 95 -6.32 8.09 -16.85
C MET A 95 -6.06 6.68 -17.38
N MET A 96 -4.89 6.50 -17.99
CA MET A 96 -4.42 5.20 -18.46
C MET A 96 -3.68 4.49 -17.33
N ILE A 97 -4.11 3.27 -16.99
CA ILE A 97 -3.42 2.44 -16.00
C ILE A 97 -2.57 1.37 -16.70
N PRO A 98 -1.25 1.34 -16.47
CA PRO A 98 -0.43 0.27 -17.03
C PRO A 98 -0.78 -1.05 -16.34
N SER A 99 -0.83 -2.15 -17.08
CA SER A 99 -1.03 -3.46 -16.47
C SER A 99 0.08 -3.80 -15.48
N LEU A 100 -0.28 -4.47 -14.38
CA LEU A 100 0.71 -4.96 -13.42
C LEU A 100 1.69 -5.91 -14.11
N LYS A 101 2.99 -5.65 -13.96
CA LYS A 101 4.06 -6.48 -14.51
C LYS A 101 4.86 -7.11 -13.37
N PRO A 102 5.08 -8.44 -13.40
CA PRO A 102 6.06 -9.07 -12.54
C PRO A 102 7.41 -8.38 -12.68
N LEU A 103 8.16 -8.29 -11.59
CA LEU A 103 9.55 -7.84 -11.67
C LEU A 103 10.35 -8.90 -12.41
N ALA A 104 11.17 -8.49 -13.38
CA ALA A 104 11.85 -9.39 -14.34
C ALA A 104 12.70 -10.49 -13.67
N GLU A 105 13.15 -10.25 -12.44
CA GLU A 105 13.97 -11.19 -11.65
C GLU A 105 13.14 -12.29 -10.94
N LYS A 106 11.80 -12.27 -11.01
CA LYS A 106 10.95 -13.10 -10.15
C LYS A 106 10.35 -14.29 -10.89
N LYS A 107 10.67 -15.48 -10.37
CA LYS A 107 10.31 -16.78 -10.96
C LYS A 107 8.92 -17.29 -10.58
N LEU A 108 8.33 -16.79 -9.48
CA LEU A 108 6.98 -17.17 -9.03
C LEU A 108 6.07 -15.96 -8.93
N PHE A 109 5.03 -15.95 -9.76
CA PHE A 109 3.93 -15.01 -9.65
C PHE A 109 2.61 -15.62 -10.13
N SER A 110 1.51 -15.09 -9.62
CA SER A 110 0.15 -15.29 -10.11
C SER A 110 -0.41 -13.92 -10.47
N LYS A 111 -0.95 -13.79 -11.68
CA LYS A 111 -1.54 -12.54 -12.17
C LYS A 111 -2.91 -12.85 -12.75
N GLY A 112 -3.86 -11.95 -12.56
CA GLY A 112 -5.17 -12.04 -13.20
C GLY A 112 -5.92 -10.72 -13.15
N LYS A 113 -7.17 -10.79 -13.58
CA LYS A 113 -8.16 -9.73 -13.48
C LYS A 113 -9.40 -10.27 -12.79
N ILE A 114 -10.06 -9.44 -12.01
CA ILE A 114 -11.34 -9.76 -11.37
C ILE A 114 -12.30 -8.63 -11.67
N ASP A 115 -13.50 -8.96 -12.16
CA ASP A 115 -14.61 -8.02 -12.22
C ASP A 115 -15.45 -8.15 -10.93
N ARG A 116 -15.62 -7.03 -10.24
CA ARG A 116 -16.50 -6.89 -9.08
C ARG A 116 -17.46 -5.74 -9.29
N LYS A 117 -18.71 -6.06 -9.65
CA LYS A 117 -19.80 -5.07 -9.81
C LYS A 117 -19.42 -3.94 -10.79
N GLY A 118 -18.73 -4.27 -11.88
CA GLY A 118 -18.28 -3.29 -12.88
C GLY A 118 -16.95 -2.61 -12.53
N LEU A 119 -16.31 -2.99 -11.42
CA LEU A 119 -14.93 -2.61 -11.12
C LEU A 119 -13.98 -3.71 -11.59
N GLU A 120 -13.20 -3.42 -12.62
CA GLU A 120 -12.10 -4.29 -13.04
C GLU A 120 -10.88 -4.03 -12.14
N ILE A 121 -10.41 -5.10 -11.50
CA ILE A 121 -9.23 -5.08 -10.62
C ILE A 121 -8.17 -5.99 -11.22
N ASP A 122 -7.06 -5.38 -11.65
CA ASP A 122 -5.83 -6.10 -11.98
C ASP A 122 -5.16 -6.53 -10.68
N TYR A 123 -4.73 -7.78 -10.57
CA TYR A 123 -3.94 -8.24 -9.42
C TYR A 123 -2.68 -9.00 -9.84
N LEU A 124 -1.66 -8.94 -8.98
CA LEU A 124 -0.41 -9.65 -9.10
C LEU A 124 0.07 -10.08 -7.72
N ILE A 125 0.23 -11.39 -7.50
CA ILE A 125 0.84 -11.98 -6.32
C ILE A 125 2.21 -12.51 -6.75
N GLN A 126 3.27 -12.17 -6.02
CA GLN A 126 4.63 -12.63 -6.32
C GLN A 126 5.44 -12.83 -5.04
N VAL A 127 6.42 -13.73 -5.11
CA VAL A 127 7.38 -13.98 -4.04
C VAL A 127 8.66 -13.20 -4.32
N MET A 128 9.10 -12.40 -3.35
CA MET A 128 10.30 -11.59 -3.49
C MET A 128 10.94 -11.24 -2.14
N ALA A 129 12.26 -11.25 -2.05
CA ALA A 129 12.93 -10.54 -0.96
C ALA A 129 12.59 -9.04 -1.01
N TRP A 130 12.35 -8.46 0.16
CA TRP A 130 12.37 -7.00 0.27
C TRP A 130 13.79 -6.52 -0.07
N ASN A 131 13.87 -5.36 -0.71
CA ASN A 131 15.13 -4.65 -0.91
C ASN A 131 15.18 -3.53 0.13
N PRO A 132 15.87 -3.71 1.27
CA PRO A 132 15.95 -2.69 2.33
C PRO A 132 16.53 -1.36 1.82
N GLU A 133 17.34 -1.40 0.77
CA GLU A 133 18.00 -0.25 0.16
C GLU A 133 17.10 0.53 -0.82
N ALA A 134 15.89 0.04 -1.10
CA ALA A 134 14.97 0.72 -2.00
C ALA A 134 14.66 2.14 -1.50
N PRO A 135 14.75 3.18 -2.37
CA PRO A 135 14.50 4.56 -1.95
C PRO A 135 13.15 4.78 -1.26
N SER A 136 12.11 4.04 -1.67
CA SER A 136 10.78 4.08 -1.07
C SER A 136 10.73 3.60 0.39
N LEU A 137 11.76 2.90 0.87
CA LEU A 137 11.84 2.35 2.22
C LEU A 137 12.76 3.16 3.14
N ARG A 138 13.48 4.17 2.63
CA ARG A 138 14.30 5.09 3.43
C ARG A 138 13.56 5.69 4.64
N PRO A 139 12.25 6.04 4.56
CA PRO A 139 11.53 6.53 5.73
C PRO A 139 11.46 5.53 6.90
N LEU A 140 11.57 4.22 6.66
CA LEU A 140 11.60 3.19 7.69
C LEU A 140 12.95 3.19 8.41
N ALA A 141 14.04 3.18 7.65
CA ALA A 141 15.39 3.26 8.19
C ALA A 141 15.60 4.53 9.02
N ALA A 142 15.08 5.67 8.56
CA ALA A 142 15.12 6.95 9.30
C ALA A 142 14.38 6.90 10.65
N LYS A 143 13.42 5.98 10.82
CA LYS A 143 12.71 5.72 12.08
C LYS A 143 13.36 4.61 12.93
N GLY A 144 14.53 4.11 12.53
CA GLY A 144 15.23 3.02 13.21
C GLY A 144 14.53 1.67 13.08
N LEU A 145 13.73 1.49 12.02
CA LEU A 145 13.03 0.25 11.72
C LEU A 145 13.83 -0.60 10.76
N THR A 146 13.95 -1.89 11.10
CA THR A 146 14.62 -2.88 10.26
C THR A 146 13.63 -3.46 9.27
N VAL A 147 13.91 -3.28 7.98
CA VAL A 147 13.28 -4.07 6.93
C VAL A 147 14.13 -5.34 6.79
N PRO A 148 13.58 -6.53 7.05
CA PRO A 148 14.32 -7.75 6.88
C PRO A 148 14.77 -7.92 5.42
N SER A 149 16.00 -8.41 5.24
CA SER A 149 16.60 -8.68 3.92
C SER A 149 16.18 -10.05 3.34
N HIS A 150 15.35 -10.81 4.05
CA HIS A 150 14.86 -12.11 3.60
C HIS A 150 13.56 -12.02 2.77
N TRP A 151 13.07 -13.18 2.34
CA TRP A 151 11.91 -13.33 1.46
C TRP A 151 10.62 -12.75 2.06
N ALA A 152 9.87 -12.03 1.24
CA ALA A 152 8.53 -11.56 1.49
C ALA A 152 7.57 -12.04 0.40
N LEU A 153 6.31 -12.19 0.77
CA LEU A 153 5.22 -12.36 -0.18
C LEU A 153 4.63 -10.99 -0.46
N GLN A 154 4.38 -10.68 -1.72
CA GLN A 154 3.81 -9.41 -2.14
C GLN A 154 2.58 -9.63 -3.01
N GLY A 155 1.47 -9.00 -2.63
CA GLY A 155 0.25 -8.87 -3.42
C GLY A 155 0.12 -7.42 -3.88
N GLN A 156 -0.26 -7.23 -5.12
CA GLN A 156 -0.56 -5.95 -5.73
C GLN A 156 -1.95 -5.99 -6.34
N CYS A 157 -2.72 -4.93 -6.18
CA CYS A 157 -3.92 -4.71 -6.97
C CYS A 157 -3.96 -3.28 -7.51
N LEU A 158 -4.54 -3.13 -8.69
CA LEU A 158 -4.64 -1.88 -9.43
C LEU A 158 -6.04 -1.79 -10.04
N PHE A 159 -6.69 -0.65 -9.86
CA PHE A 159 -7.98 -0.36 -10.48
C PHE A 159 -8.11 1.13 -10.80
N SER A 160 -8.96 1.43 -11.78
CA SER A 160 -9.36 2.80 -12.12
C SER A 160 -10.71 3.12 -11.51
N TYR A 161 -10.90 4.35 -11.03
CA TYR A 161 -12.19 4.84 -10.56
C TYR A 161 -12.66 6.01 -11.41
N TYR A 162 -13.81 5.83 -12.06
CA TYR A 162 -14.43 6.77 -12.99
C TYR A 162 -13.50 7.38 -14.04
N ALA A 163 -12.43 6.67 -14.44
CA ALA A 163 -11.40 7.19 -15.35
C ALA A 163 -10.67 8.45 -14.86
N GLU A 164 -10.91 8.91 -13.64
CA GLU A 164 -10.32 10.12 -13.03
C GLU A 164 -9.27 9.79 -11.97
N HIS A 165 -9.28 8.55 -11.46
CA HIS A 165 -8.33 8.11 -10.45
C HIS A 165 -7.75 6.74 -10.79
N ALA A 166 -6.48 6.54 -10.47
CA ALA A 166 -5.85 5.23 -10.44
C ALA A 166 -5.44 4.90 -9.01
N VAL A 167 -5.84 3.73 -8.51
CA VAL A 167 -5.52 3.26 -7.17
C VAL A 167 -4.65 2.01 -7.26
N PHE A 168 -3.45 2.09 -6.69
CA PHE A 168 -2.52 0.98 -6.57
C PHE A 168 -2.32 0.63 -5.10
N ILE A 169 -2.58 -0.62 -4.73
CA ILE A 169 -2.36 -1.15 -3.39
C ILE A 169 -1.31 -2.25 -3.50
N ARG A 170 -0.27 -2.16 -2.69
CA ARG A 170 0.75 -3.20 -2.53
C ARG A 170 0.80 -3.61 -1.07
N TYR A 171 0.43 -4.86 -0.82
CA TYR A 171 0.56 -5.51 0.48
C TYR A 171 1.75 -6.45 0.45
N SER A 172 2.56 -6.45 1.50
CA SER A 172 3.66 -7.38 1.65
C SER A 172 3.73 -7.93 3.07
N LYS A 173 4.16 -9.18 3.18
CA LYS A 173 4.34 -9.86 4.46
C LYS A 173 5.62 -10.67 4.45
N ASP A 174 6.37 -10.54 5.54
CA ASP A 174 7.55 -11.35 5.83
C ASP A 174 7.19 -12.85 5.83
N ALA A 175 7.89 -13.68 5.05
CA ALA A 175 7.66 -15.13 4.99
C ALA A 175 7.92 -15.85 6.35
N ASN A 176 8.83 -15.36 7.18
CA ASN A 176 9.12 -15.92 8.50
C ASN A 176 8.03 -15.58 9.53
N SER A 177 7.19 -14.56 9.27
CA SER A 177 6.09 -14.20 10.16
C SER A 177 4.94 -15.22 10.19
N PHE A 178 4.95 -16.19 9.27
CA PHE A 178 3.97 -17.27 9.23
C PHE A 178 4.25 -18.40 10.24
N GLY A 179 5.40 -18.36 10.93
CA GLY A 179 5.74 -19.36 11.97
C GLY A 179 6.24 -20.69 11.43
N PHE A 180 6.42 -20.82 10.11
CA PHE A 180 7.05 -21.99 9.50
C PHE A 180 8.52 -21.72 9.20
N LYS A 181 9.35 -22.75 9.34
CA LYS A 181 10.74 -22.70 8.86
C LYS A 181 10.72 -22.76 7.34
N VAL A 182 11.21 -21.71 6.69
CA VAL A 182 11.40 -21.63 5.23
C VAL A 182 12.87 -21.49 4.90
N SER A 183 13.24 -21.91 3.69
CA SER A 183 14.60 -21.71 3.18
C SER A 183 14.98 -20.23 3.16
N GLN A 184 16.05 -19.87 3.87
CA GLN A 184 16.60 -18.51 3.89
C GLN A 184 17.17 -18.10 2.53
N GLU A 185 17.68 -19.07 1.75
CA GLU A 185 18.29 -18.83 0.45
C GLU A 185 17.26 -18.75 -0.69
N GLY A 186 16.02 -19.24 -0.47
CA GLY A 186 14.93 -19.20 -1.45
C GLY A 186 15.17 -19.98 -2.75
N LYS A 187 16.20 -20.82 -2.80
CA LYS A 187 16.58 -21.60 -4.00
C LYS A 187 15.48 -22.53 -4.54
N SER A 188 14.46 -22.85 -3.72
CA SER A 188 13.37 -23.79 -4.03
C SER A 188 12.02 -23.14 -4.36
N TRP A 189 11.95 -21.81 -4.58
CA TRP A 189 10.70 -21.10 -4.87
C TRP A 189 10.43 -20.89 -6.36
N GLU A 190 10.79 -21.85 -7.23
CA GLU A 190 10.44 -21.80 -8.65
C GLU A 190 9.01 -22.30 -8.88
N LYS A 191 8.38 -21.90 -10.00
CA LYS A 191 6.95 -22.13 -10.30
C LYS A 191 6.47 -23.57 -10.07
N ASP A 192 7.37 -24.54 -10.21
CA ASP A 192 7.09 -25.98 -10.10
C ASP A 192 7.91 -26.69 -9.01
N SER A 193 8.72 -25.97 -8.21
CA SER A 193 9.59 -26.56 -7.18
C SER A 193 9.16 -26.27 -5.74
N ILE A 194 8.12 -25.44 -5.55
CA ILE A 194 7.59 -25.11 -4.23
C ILE A 194 6.85 -26.31 -3.64
N SER A 195 7.30 -26.76 -2.47
CA SER A 195 6.71 -27.84 -1.71
C SER A 195 6.74 -27.53 -0.21
N GLY A 196 6.04 -28.33 0.60
CA GLY A 196 6.07 -28.20 2.07
C GLY A 196 5.57 -26.86 2.62
N ASN A 197 6.37 -26.26 3.50
CA ASN A 197 6.01 -25.04 4.23
C ASN A 197 5.89 -23.82 3.31
N GLU A 198 6.78 -23.72 2.32
CA GLU A 198 6.81 -22.65 1.33
C GLU A 198 5.50 -22.60 0.53
N LYS A 199 4.99 -23.78 0.13
CA LYS A 199 3.69 -23.91 -0.56
C LYS A 199 2.56 -23.40 0.33
N THR A 200 2.55 -23.88 1.57
CA THR A 200 1.54 -23.53 2.57
C THR A 200 1.52 -22.02 2.82
N ILE A 201 2.68 -21.40 2.94
CA ILE A 201 2.83 -19.95 3.13
C ILE A 201 2.30 -19.17 1.92
N CYS A 202 2.62 -19.59 0.69
CA CYS A 202 2.08 -18.99 -0.53
C CYS A 202 0.55 -19.05 -0.56
N GLU A 203 -0.04 -20.20 -0.25
CA GLU A 203 -1.48 -20.42 -0.26
C GLU A 203 -2.19 -19.57 0.80
N ILE A 204 -1.66 -19.51 2.03
CA ILE A 204 -2.20 -18.66 3.11
C ILE A 204 -2.15 -17.18 2.69
N PHE A 205 -1.02 -16.75 2.13
CA PHE A 205 -0.87 -15.37 1.67
C PHE A 205 -1.84 -15.04 0.55
N GLN A 206 -1.94 -15.90 -0.46
CA GLN A 206 -2.87 -15.72 -1.58
C GLN A 206 -4.30 -15.61 -1.07
N LYS A 207 -4.74 -16.53 -0.20
CA LYS A 207 -6.08 -16.46 0.39
C LYS A 207 -6.31 -15.15 1.15
N THR A 208 -5.33 -14.71 1.94
CA THR A 208 -5.40 -13.46 2.70
C THR A 208 -5.53 -12.25 1.76
N PHE A 209 -4.69 -12.19 0.73
CA PHE A 209 -4.67 -11.08 -0.22
C PHE A 209 -5.96 -11.05 -1.07
N MET A 210 -6.46 -12.21 -1.49
CA MET A 210 -7.74 -12.31 -2.18
C MET A 210 -8.90 -11.87 -1.30
N THR A 211 -8.86 -12.19 0.00
CA THR A 211 -9.86 -11.68 0.96
C THR A 211 -9.82 -10.15 1.06
N MET A 212 -8.63 -9.53 1.01
CA MET A 212 -8.52 -8.07 0.93
C MET A 212 -9.18 -7.55 -0.35
N ILE A 213 -8.82 -8.10 -1.52
CA ILE A 213 -9.42 -7.69 -2.80
C ILE A 213 -10.94 -7.84 -2.79
N ASP A 214 -11.46 -8.97 -2.30
CA ASP A 214 -12.89 -9.25 -2.24
C ASP A 214 -13.65 -8.33 -1.27
N SER A 215 -12.95 -7.77 -0.28
CA SER A 215 -13.52 -6.78 0.64
C SER A 215 -13.55 -5.36 0.08
N LEU A 216 -12.91 -5.13 -1.08
CA LEU A 216 -12.81 -3.81 -1.67
C LEU A 216 -14.20 -3.32 -2.09
N ARG A 217 -14.59 -2.18 -1.53
CA ARG A 217 -15.85 -1.51 -1.81
C ARG A 217 -15.56 -0.11 -2.28
N VAL A 218 -15.88 0.15 -3.54
CA VAL A 218 -15.94 1.48 -4.10
C VAL A 218 -17.33 2.04 -3.82
N GLN A 219 -17.41 3.31 -3.43
CA GLN A 219 -18.67 4.00 -3.15
C GLN A 219 -19.06 4.91 -4.31
#